data_AF-A0A9W7XIC8-F1
#
_entry.id   AF-A0A9W7XIC8-F1
#
_cell.length_a   1.000
_cell.length_b   1.000
_cell.length_c   1.000
_cell.angle_alpha   90.00
_cell.angle_beta   90.00
_cell.angle_gamma   90.00
#
_symmetry.space_group_name_H-M   'P 1'
#
loop_
_entity.id
_entity.type
_entity.pdbx_description
1 polymer ?
#
loop_
_entity_poly.entity_id
_entity_poly.type
_entity_poly.pdbx_seq_one_letter_code
_entity_poly.pdbx_strand_id
1 'polypeptide(L)'
;MRSQTDKAQLYDRQLRLWHESGQTALENAHVCVFGSSALASETLKNLVLPGIGRFTVIDDAVVDEQDLLTNFFVQPTDAGRSRAQCIVDGLSELNPEARGAAIDRAPADMLESHAPSDQELVASASLVVACGLSDALVHTLGLRCWQLATPLIVASTAGFMASVRTSIPEHAVVESHAEIKQDLRLASPFPALLAYADAIDLGALDPTDLGHVPFVAIVIKALQRWAADNGLALGTDTVDIPFRRLDEVRAIIREMAPSADEENFVEAVKMVSANTSVYEIPSEVSLIIKDRAAAETDATPSDTARCANNASDKNKASDDADVQNPLSIPDNVGDRFWLMAKALRRFTESAYSKGALPLSGAIPDMKADTKSYIALQRVYKQKADQDKAELIKHVHQVLESAGLPQTYISQPEIDSFCKNAHRLRLLRLTPVHKELKSGPASTEDLRYSEALFHYVIFRSAGVFFSKHLRYPGVAEKNRESVVDLDKLVESDAAELAGIGNGLLHSWGMSDLAVPESLAAELARSGCDELHNIASLSGGMIAQEAIKLITHQYVPANNLCIIDGTSAKIYTTSV
;
A
#
# COMPACT_ATOMS: atom_id res chain seq x y z
N MET A 1 -30.70 -0.99 10.62
CA MET A 1 -29.94 -0.56 9.43
C MET A 1 -30.42 0.81 9.01
N ARG A 2 -29.50 1.77 8.93
CA ARG A 2 -29.76 3.13 8.43
C ARG A 2 -30.15 3.09 6.95
N SER A 3 -30.88 4.11 6.47
CA SER A 3 -31.13 4.25 5.04
C SER A 3 -29.82 4.59 4.29
N GLN A 4 -29.77 4.35 2.98
CA GLN A 4 -28.60 4.67 2.16
C GLN A 4 -28.27 6.18 2.20
N THR A 5 -29.30 7.04 2.26
CA THR A 5 -29.13 8.49 2.38
C THR A 5 -28.55 8.89 3.75
N ASP A 6 -29.00 8.25 4.83
CA ASP A 6 -28.46 8.51 6.17
C ASP A 6 -27.00 8.04 6.31
N LYS A 7 -26.65 6.93 5.65
CA LYS A 7 -25.26 6.45 5.59
C LYS A 7 -24.36 7.41 4.82
N ALA A 8 -24.83 7.90 3.66
CA ALA A 8 -24.06 8.87 2.87
C ALA A 8 -23.82 10.16 3.65
N GLN A 9 -24.78 10.63 4.46
CA GLN A 9 -24.58 11.78 5.33
C GLN A 9 -23.61 11.50 6.49
N LEU A 10 -23.71 10.33 7.12
CA LEU A 10 -22.81 9.92 8.21
C LEU A 10 -21.35 9.85 7.73
N TYR A 11 -21.13 9.26 6.56
CA TYR A 11 -19.80 8.99 6.01
C TYR A 11 -19.35 10.05 4.98
N ASP A 12 -20.01 11.20 4.85
CA ASP A 12 -19.69 12.21 3.82
C ASP A 12 -18.20 12.62 3.81
N ARG A 13 -17.61 12.84 5.00
CA ARG A 13 -16.21 13.27 5.10
C ARG A 13 -15.23 12.23 4.56
N GLN A 14 -15.46 10.95 4.83
CA GLN A 14 -14.58 9.87 4.42
C GLN A 14 -14.86 9.42 2.97
N LEU A 15 -16.11 9.54 2.49
CA LEU A 15 -16.47 9.35 1.09
C LEU A 15 -15.74 10.32 0.14
N ARG A 16 -15.32 11.49 0.64
CA ARG A 16 -14.47 12.44 -0.13
C ARG A 16 -13.03 11.96 -0.31
N LEU A 17 -12.58 10.99 0.49
CA LEU A 17 -11.23 10.43 0.44
C LEU A 17 -11.20 9.17 -0.42
N TRP A 18 -12.05 8.18 -0.12
CA TRP A 18 -12.01 6.86 -0.76
C TRP A 18 -13.24 6.51 -1.62
N HIS A 19 -14.14 7.48 -1.83
CA HIS A 19 -15.34 7.33 -2.65
C HIS A 19 -16.30 6.23 -2.18
N GLU A 20 -17.38 6.01 -2.93
CA GLU A 20 -18.37 4.95 -2.60
C GLU A 20 -17.78 3.54 -2.75
N SER A 21 -16.81 3.34 -3.65
CA SER A 21 -16.14 2.06 -3.86
C SER A 21 -15.34 1.65 -2.63
N GLY A 22 -14.54 2.55 -2.05
CA GLY A 22 -13.80 2.30 -0.82
C GLY A 22 -14.73 2.03 0.36
N GLN A 23 -15.82 2.78 0.48
CA GLN A 23 -16.82 2.52 1.52
C GLN A 23 -17.47 1.14 1.37
N THR A 24 -17.82 0.74 0.15
CA THR A 24 -18.41 -0.56 -0.14
C THR A 24 -17.42 -1.70 0.19
N ALA A 25 -16.14 -1.53 -0.12
CA ALA A 25 -15.11 -2.50 0.26
C ALA A 25 -15.01 -2.63 1.79
N LEU A 26 -15.02 -1.51 2.52
CA LEU A 26 -14.95 -1.48 3.98
C LEU A 26 -16.20 -2.12 4.63
N GLU A 27 -17.41 -1.81 4.15
CA GLU A 27 -18.66 -2.40 4.66
C GLU A 27 -18.79 -3.91 4.37
N ASN A 28 -18.10 -4.43 3.36
CA ASN A 28 -18.08 -5.86 3.04
C ASN A 28 -16.92 -6.61 3.71
N ALA A 29 -15.96 -5.90 4.29
CA ALA A 29 -14.76 -6.50 4.85
C ALA A 29 -14.98 -7.13 6.23
N HIS A 30 -14.17 -8.14 6.52
CA HIS A 30 -14.07 -8.77 7.83
C HIS A 30 -12.64 -8.72 8.35
N VAL A 31 -12.46 -8.10 9.52
CA VAL A 31 -11.16 -8.04 10.21
C VAL A 31 -11.14 -8.99 11.41
N CYS A 32 -10.15 -9.87 11.45
CA CYS A 32 -9.88 -10.73 12.61
C CYS A 32 -8.73 -10.14 13.43
N VAL A 33 -8.95 -9.92 14.73
CA VAL A 33 -7.95 -9.38 15.64
C VAL A 33 -7.60 -10.42 16.69
N PHE A 34 -6.34 -10.84 16.72
CA PHE A 34 -5.80 -11.70 17.77
C PHE A 34 -5.13 -10.83 18.84
N GLY A 35 -5.61 -10.98 20.08
CA GLY A 35 -5.28 -10.11 21.19
C GLY A 35 -6.34 -9.03 21.42
N SER A 36 -6.50 -8.62 22.68
CA SER A 36 -7.50 -7.68 23.16
C SER A 36 -6.88 -6.55 24.00
N SER A 37 -5.65 -6.14 23.68
CA SER A 37 -4.95 -5.04 24.35
C SER A 37 -5.57 -3.66 24.05
N ALA A 38 -5.10 -2.59 24.69
CA ALA A 38 -5.53 -1.23 24.38
C ALA A 38 -5.20 -0.84 22.93
N LEU A 39 -4.10 -1.33 22.35
CA LEU A 39 -3.79 -1.18 20.93
C LEU A 39 -4.83 -1.84 20.03
N ALA A 40 -5.30 -3.04 20.40
CA ALA A 40 -6.36 -3.73 19.66
C ALA A 40 -7.67 -2.92 19.70
N SER A 41 -8.06 -2.45 20.90
CA SER A 41 -9.19 -1.54 21.11
C SER A 41 -9.12 -0.28 20.24
N GLU A 42 -7.99 0.42 20.27
CA GLU A 42 -7.79 1.67 19.53
C GLU A 42 -7.74 1.44 18.01
N THR A 43 -7.15 0.34 17.57
CA THR A 43 -7.19 -0.08 16.16
C THR A 43 -8.62 -0.31 15.71
N LEU A 44 -9.38 -1.12 16.46
CA LEU A 44 -10.76 -1.45 16.11
C LEU A 44 -11.69 -0.25 16.17
N LYS A 45 -11.53 0.65 17.14
CA LYS A 45 -12.28 1.93 17.19
C LYS A 45 -12.17 2.68 15.86
N ASN A 46 -10.95 2.79 15.34
CA ASN A 46 -10.67 3.49 14.09
C ASN A 46 -11.09 2.70 12.83
N LEU A 47 -11.53 1.45 12.95
CA LEU A 47 -12.16 0.67 11.88
C LEU A 47 -13.70 0.62 11.99
N VAL A 48 -14.21 0.60 13.21
CA VAL A 48 -15.65 0.58 13.52
C VAL A 48 -16.32 1.91 13.21
N LEU A 49 -15.70 3.03 13.60
CA LEU A 49 -16.21 4.37 13.29
C LEU A 49 -16.42 4.62 11.79
N PRO A 50 -15.49 4.30 10.88
CA PRO A 50 -15.71 4.44 9.44
C PRO A 50 -16.60 3.34 8.84
N GLY A 51 -17.03 2.34 9.62
CA GLY A 51 -18.04 1.38 9.19
C GLY A 51 -17.49 0.11 8.55
N ILE A 52 -16.48 -0.52 9.18
CA ILE A 52 -16.10 -1.90 8.85
C ILE A 52 -17.32 -2.83 8.95
N GLY A 53 -17.45 -3.77 8.00
CA GLY A 53 -18.58 -4.70 7.96
C GLY A 53 -18.67 -5.64 9.16
N ARG A 54 -17.59 -6.41 9.38
CA ARG A 54 -17.47 -7.36 10.48
C ARG A 54 -16.12 -7.23 11.15
N PHE A 55 -16.07 -7.42 12.46
CA PHE A 55 -14.83 -7.64 13.20
C PHE A 55 -14.98 -8.78 14.20
N THR A 56 -13.89 -9.51 14.45
CA THR A 56 -13.85 -10.59 15.43
C THR A 56 -12.61 -10.45 16.30
N VAL A 57 -12.80 -10.45 17.62
CA VAL A 57 -11.71 -10.37 18.61
C VAL A 57 -11.50 -11.76 19.20
N ILE A 58 -10.27 -12.26 19.16
CA ILE A 58 -9.87 -13.58 19.66
C ILE A 58 -8.84 -13.38 20.78
N ASP A 59 -9.26 -13.61 22.01
CA ASP A 59 -8.43 -13.56 23.21
C ASP A 59 -9.16 -14.25 24.37
N ASP A 60 -8.44 -14.89 25.28
CA ASP A 60 -8.93 -15.48 26.53
C ASP A 60 -8.59 -14.63 27.77
N ALA A 61 -7.91 -13.49 27.59
CA ALA A 61 -7.62 -12.58 28.69
C ALA A 61 -8.91 -12.06 29.35
N VAL A 62 -8.86 -11.96 30.68
CA VAL A 62 -9.89 -11.31 31.49
C VAL A 62 -9.44 -9.92 31.88
N VAL A 63 -10.39 -9.01 32.09
CA VAL A 63 -10.11 -7.64 32.51
C VAL A 63 -9.41 -7.63 33.87
N ASP A 64 -8.22 -7.05 33.93
CA ASP A 64 -7.45 -6.83 35.16
C ASP A 64 -7.32 -5.33 35.52
N GLU A 65 -6.60 -5.02 36.60
CA GLU A 65 -6.41 -3.63 37.06
C GLU A 65 -5.62 -2.77 36.07
N GLN A 66 -4.68 -3.36 35.31
CA GLN A 66 -3.88 -2.65 34.32
C GLN A 66 -4.75 -2.22 33.14
N ASP A 67 -5.68 -3.09 32.71
CA ASP A 67 -6.62 -2.77 31.64
C ASP A 67 -7.49 -1.55 31.97
N LEU A 68 -7.86 -1.35 33.24
CA LEU A 68 -8.64 -0.18 33.68
C LEU A 68 -7.89 1.15 33.52
N LEU A 69 -6.56 1.10 33.44
CA LEU A 69 -5.72 2.29 33.28
C LEU A 69 -5.46 2.61 31.81
N THR A 70 -5.45 1.59 30.94
CA THR A 70 -4.94 1.72 29.56
C THR A 70 -6.01 1.51 28.51
N ASN A 71 -7.12 0.83 28.80
CA ASN A 71 -8.12 0.46 27.81
C ASN A 71 -9.43 1.22 28.02
N PHE A 72 -9.80 2.04 27.02
CA PHE A 72 -10.98 2.92 27.11
C PHE A 72 -12.32 2.16 27.18
N PHE A 73 -12.38 0.93 26.66
CA PHE A 73 -13.62 0.16 26.55
C PHE A 73 -13.89 -0.80 27.72
N VAL A 74 -13.07 -0.75 28.78
CA VAL A 74 -13.30 -1.55 29.98
C VAL A 74 -13.61 -0.64 31.16
N GLN A 75 -14.50 -1.09 32.04
CA GLN A 75 -14.88 -0.36 33.25
C GLN A 75 -14.52 -1.17 34.50
N PRO A 76 -14.44 -0.55 35.69
CA PRO A 76 -14.18 -1.27 36.94
C PRO A 76 -15.18 -2.41 37.22
N THR A 77 -16.42 -2.28 36.73
CA THR A 77 -17.46 -3.32 36.83
C THR A 77 -17.19 -4.54 35.97
N ASP A 78 -16.23 -4.47 35.06
CA ASP A 78 -15.88 -5.54 34.13
C ASP A 78 -14.76 -6.44 34.63
N ALA A 79 -14.16 -6.14 35.79
CA ALA A 79 -13.07 -6.92 36.37
C ALA A 79 -13.41 -8.43 36.38
N GLY A 80 -12.53 -9.24 35.80
CA GLY A 80 -12.70 -10.68 35.67
C GLY A 80 -13.62 -11.17 34.54
N ARG A 81 -14.28 -10.28 33.77
CA ARG A 81 -14.98 -10.64 32.54
C ARG A 81 -14.00 -10.82 31.38
N SER A 82 -14.41 -11.53 30.33
CA SER A 82 -13.65 -11.63 29.07
C SER A 82 -13.39 -10.24 28.49
N ARG A 83 -12.12 -9.89 28.33
CA ARG A 83 -11.69 -8.59 27.81
C ARG A 83 -12.11 -8.42 26.35
N ALA A 84 -12.04 -9.48 25.55
CA ALA A 84 -12.52 -9.50 24.18
C ALA A 84 -14.02 -9.13 24.10
N GLN A 85 -14.85 -9.69 24.99
CA GLN A 85 -16.28 -9.38 25.01
C GLN A 85 -16.55 -7.93 25.40
N CYS A 86 -15.88 -7.39 26.42
CA CYS A 86 -16.05 -6.00 26.84
C CYS A 86 -15.70 -5.01 25.72
N ILE A 87 -14.60 -5.27 24.98
CA ILE A 87 -14.21 -4.45 23.83
C ILE A 87 -15.26 -4.51 22.72
N VAL A 88 -15.78 -5.71 22.41
CA VAL A 88 -16.85 -5.87 21.40
C VAL A 88 -18.13 -5.13 21.81
N ASP A 89 -18.52 -5.22 23.09
CA ASP A 89 -19.68 -4.52 23.63
C ASP A 89 -19.53 -3.00 23.43
N GLY A 90 -18.41 -2.43 23.89
CA GLY A 90 -18.15 -0.99 23.82
C GLY A 90 -17.99 -0.46 22.38
N LEU A 91 -17.34 -1.22 21.48
CA LEU A 91 -17.23 -0.85 20.07
C LEU A 91 -18.57 -0.89 19.34
N SER A 92 -19.43 -1.86 19.69
CA SER A 92 -20.75 -2.01 19.07
C SER A 92 -21.67 -0.81 19.37
N GLU A 93 -21.44 -0.10 20.48
CA GLU A 93 -22.12 1.15 20.79
C GLU A 93 -21.71 2.30 19.85
N LEU A 94 -20.46 2.32 19.38
CA LEU A 94 -19.96 3.39 18.50
C LEU A 94 -20.57 3.34 17.11
N ASN A 95 -20.74 2.14 16.55
CA ASN A 95 -21.35 1.96 15.25
C ASN A 95 -22.13 0.64 15.15
N PRO A 96 -23.46 0.67 15.31
CA PRO A 96 -24.31 -0.53 15.23
C PRO A 96 -24.35 -1.21 13.85
N GLU A 97 -23.80 -0.58 12.80
CA GLU A 97 -23.69 -1.21 11.47
C GLU A 97 -22.49 -2.17 11.39
N ALA A 98 -21.47 -1.99 12.24
CA ALA A 98 -20.31 -2.86 12.32
C ALA A 98 -20.61 -4.06 13.22
N ARG A 99 -20.54 -5.28 12.67
CA ARG A 99 -20.90 -6.50 13.40
C ARG A 99 -19.70 -7.05 14.15
N GLY A 100 -19.69 -6.87 15.47
CA GLY A 100 -18.67 -7.41 16.36
C GLY A 100 -18.98 -8.82 16.86
N ALA A 101 -17.93 -9.62 17.06
CA ALA A 101 -18.00 -10.91 17.75
C ALA A 101 -16.74 -11.13 18.60
N ALA A 102 -16.89 -11.74 19.78
CA ALA A 102 -15.79 -12.17 20.62
C ALA A 102 -15.67 -13.70 20.60
N ILE A 103 -14.44 -14.20 20.56
CA ILE A 103 -14.11 -15.61 20.74
C ILE A 103 -13.21 -15.68 21.98
N ASP A 104 -13.81 -16.10 23.09
CA ASP A 104 -13.17 -16.24 24.41
C ASP A 104 -12.34 -17.54 24.46
N ARG A 105 -11.23 -17.55 23.73
CA ARG A 105 -10.30 -18.68 23.62
C ARG A 105 -8.89 -18.17 23.29
N ALA A 106 -7.89 -18.84 23.84
CA ALA A 106 -6.50 -18.48 23.63
C ALA A 106 -6.16 -18.46 22.13
N PRO A 107 -5.40 -17.44 21.66
CA PRO A 107 -4.86 -17.42 20.31
C PRO A 107 -4.11 -18.70 19.94
N ALA A 108 -3.36 -19.28 20.88
CA ALA A 108 -2.64 -20.54 20.69
C ALA A 108 -3.60 -21.69 20.31
N ASP A 109 -4.62 -21.93 21.13
CA ASP A 109 -5.61 -22.98 20.92
C ASP A 109 -6.37 -22.81 19.60
N MET A 110 -6.67 -21.57 19.22
CA MET A 110 -7.31 -21.26 17.94
C MET A 110 -6.42 -21.62 16.75
N LEU A 111 -5.12 -21.30 16.82
CA LEU A 111 -4.17 -21.55 15.75
C LEU A 111 -3.81 -23.04 15.63
N GLU A 112 -3.80 -23.78 16.73
CA GLU A 112 -3.57 -25.23 16.77
C GLU A 112 -4.82 -26.06 16.39
N SER A 113 -6.01 -25.43 16.44
CA SER A 113 -7.27 -26.08 16.13
C SER A 113 -7.36 -26.54 14.67
N HIS A 114 -7.84 -27.78 14.51
CA HIS A 114 -8.16 -28.37 13.21
C HIS A 114 -9.67 -28.27 12.89
N ALA A 115 -10.45 -27.57 13.72
CA ALA A 115 -11.87 -27.38 13.46
C ALA A 115 -12.07 -26.55 12.17
N PRO A 116 -12.92 -26.99 11.22
CA PRO A 116 -13.13 -26.28 9.96
C PRO A 116 -13.50 -24.81 10.13
N SER A 117 -14.32 -24.48 11.13
CA SER A 117 -14.73 -23.11 11.44
C SER A 117 -13.56 -22.19 11.80
N ASP A 118 -12.58 -22.70 12.53
CA ASP A 118 -11.40 -21.92 12.93
C ASP A 118 -10.49 -21.67 11.73
N GLN A 119 -10.42 -22.65 10.82
CA GLN A 119 -9.65 -22.49 9.60
C GLN A 119 -10.28 -21.51 8.62
N GLU A 120 -11.60 -21.59 8.49
CA GLU A 120 -12.39 -20.69 7.66
C GLU A 120 -12.36 -19.25 8.19
N LEU A 121 -12.22 -19.03 9.50
CA LEU A 121 -12.16 -17.68 10.07
C LEU A 121 -10.99 -16.86 9.54
N VAL A 122 -9.78 -17.46 9.45
CA VAL A 122 -8.60 -16.79 8.89
C VAL A 122 -8.70 -16.71 7.37
N ALA A 123 -9.16 -17.78 6.71
CA ALA A 123 -9.24 -17.83 5.26
C ALA A 123 -10.28 -16.88 4.65
N SER A 124 -11.37 -16.60 5.38
CA SER A 124 -12.43 -15.68 4.95
C SER A 124 -12.22 -14.23 5.41
N ALA A 125 -11.21 -13.96 6.24
CA ALA A 125 -10.89 -12.61 6.68
C ALA A 125 -10.33 -11.78 5.51
N SER A 126 -10.77 -10.53 5.41
CA SER A 126 -10.18 -9.56 4.49
C SER A 126 -8.81 -9.09 4.98
N LEU A 127 -8.59 -9.13 6.29
CA LEU A 127 -7.36 -8.73 6.96
C LEU A 127 -7.29 -9.39 8.34
N VAL A 128 -6.09 -9.77 8.75
CA VAL A 128 -5.79 -10.18 10.12
C VAL A 128 -4.90 -9.14 10.81
N VAL A 129 -5.19 -8.84 12.07
CA VAL A 129 -4.36 -8.01 12.94
C VAL A 129 -3.93 -8.84 14.15
N ALA A 130 -2.65 -8.80 14.50
CA ALA A 130 -2.11 -9.42 15.70
C ALA A 130 -1.55 -8.32 16.62
N CYS A 131 -2.13 -8.16 17.80
CA CYS A 131 -1.74 -7.14 18.77
C CYS A 131 -1.15 -7.78 20.02
N GLY A 132 0.13 -7.50 20.31
CA GLY A 132 0.77 -7.94 21.55
C GLY A 132 0.92 -9.46 21.68
N LEU A 133 1.00 -10.19 20.56
CA LEU A 133 1.26 -11.63 20.57
C LEU A 133 2.75 -11.95 20.71
N SER A 134 3.07 -13.13 21.22
CA SER A 134 4.43 -13.66 21.26
C SER A 134 4.94 -14.04 19.86
N ASP A 135 6.26 -14.00 19.67
CA ASP A 135 6.90 -14.35 18.39
C ASP A 135 6.51 -15.76 17.88
N ALA A 136 6.29 -16.72 18.78
CA ALA A 136 5.87 -18.07 18.41
C ALA A 136 4.47 -18.10 17.78
N LEU A 137 3.53 -17.31 18.32
CA LEU A 137 2.18 -17.18 17.78
C LEU A 137 2.19 -16.38 16.47
N VAL A 138 2.95 -15.28 16.43
CA VAL A 138 3.13 -14.47 15.21
C VAL A 138 3.75 -15.30 14.09
N HIS A 139 4.72 -16.16 14.38
CA HIS A 139 5.31 -17.06 13.39
C HIS A 139 4.24 -18.00 12.80
N THR A 140 3.43 -18.62 13.65
CA THR A 140 2.39 -19.58 13.22
C THR A 140 1.29 -18.90 12.41
N LEU A 141 0.76 -17.79 12.92
CA LEU A 141 -0.25 -16.99 12.22
C LEU A 141 0.30 -16.40 10.92
N GLY A 142 1.53 -15.90 10.94
CA GLY A 142 2.21 -15.32 9.78
C GLY A 142 2.50 -16.33 8.68
N LEU A 143 2.79 -17.59 9.02
CA LEU A 143 2.89 -18.66 8.02
C LEU A 143 1.53 -18.93 7.36
N ARG A 144 0.48 -19.03 8.18
CA ARG A 144 -0.89 -19.31 7.72
C ARG A 144 -1.43 -18.21 6.80
N CYS A 145 -1.35 -16.95 7.23
CA CYS A 145 -1.81 -15.81 6.44
C CYS A 145 -1.04 -15.71 5.11
N TRP A 146 0.28 -15.97 5.13
CA TRP A 146 1.10 -15.97 3.93
C TRP A 146 0.68 -17.03 2.91
N GLN A 147 0.40 -18.25 3.36
CA GLN A 147 -0.06 -19.34 2.50
C GLN A 147 -1.45 -19.07 1.89
N LEU A 148 -2.32 -18.38 2.63
CA LEU A 148 -3.67 -18.02 2.19
C LEU A 148 -3.69 -16.71 1.37
N ALA A 149 -2.56 -16.01 1.25
CA ALA A 149 -2.47 -14.64 0.75
C ALA A 149 -3.40 -13.64 1.48
N THR A 150 -3.74 -13.93 2.75
CA THR A 150 -4.49 -13.02 3.61
C THR A 150 -3.54 -11.97 4.17
N PRO A 151 -3.83 -10.66 4.05
CA PRO A 151 -2.97 -9.64 4.62
C PRO A 151 -2.92 -9.77 6.15
N LEU A 152 -1.72 -9.62 6.72
CA LEU A 152 -1.47 -9.61 8.17
C LEU A 152 -0.79 -8.31 8.59
N ILE A 153 -1.30 -7.65 9.62
CA ILE A 153 -0.59 -6.59 10.35
C ILE A 153 -0.26 -7.11 11.75
N VAL A 154 1.03 -7.16 12.09
CA VAL A 154 1.51 -7.48 13.43
C VAL A 154 1.91 -6.19 14.11
N ALA A 155 1.43 -5.96 15.33
CA ALA A 155 1.74 -4.75 16.05
C ALA A 155 1.97 -5.01 17.55
N SER A 156 2.92 -4.28 18.11
CA SER A 156 3.28 -4.35 19.53
C SER A 156 3.70 -2.97 20.03
N THR A 157 3.39 -2.67 21.28
CA THR A 157 3.88 -1.49 22.00
C THR A 157 4.92 -1.89 23.04
N ALA A 158 5.82 -0.97 23.36
CA ALA A 158 6.73 -1.10 24.49
C ALA A 158 7.05 0.30 25.02
N GLY A 159 6.34 0.71 26.08
CA GLY A 159 6.45 2.04 26.66
C GLY A 159 6.09 3.13 25.65
N PHE A 160 7.06 3.99 25.36
CA PHE A 160 6.91 5.08 24.38
C PHE A 160 7.09 4.64 22.92
N MET A 161 7.34 3.36 22.65
CA MET A 161 7.60 2.84 21.31
C MET A 161 6.48 1.93 20.82
N ALA A 162 6.32 1.86 19.50
CA ALA A 162 5.48 0.87 18.85
C ALA A 162 6.12 0.34 17.57
N SER A 163 5.84 -0.91 17.26
CA SER A 163 6.21 -1.58 16.01
C SER A 163 4.96 -2.01 15.28
N VAL A 164 4.88 -1.74 13.98
CA VAL A 164 3.79 -2.14 13.09
C VAL A 164 4.37 -2.76 11.83
N ARG A 165 4.04 -4.03 11.59
CA ARG A 165 4.64 -4.88 10.57
C ARG A 165 3.58 -5.49 9.66
N THR A 166 3.56 -5.09 8.39
CA THR A 166 2.62 -5.59 7.38
C THR A 166 3.23 -6.72 6.57
N SER A 167 2.55 -7.87 6.46
CA SER A 167 3.00 -9.04 5.72
C SER A 167 1.91 -9.53 4.77
N ILE A 168 2.20 -9.50 3.46
CA ILE A 168 1.36 -10.05 2.39
C ILE A 168 2.26 -10.41 1.20
N PRO A 169 2.04 -11.54 0.50
CA PRO A 169 2.86 -11.92 -0.64
C PRO A 169 2.84 -10.88 -1.77
N GLU A 170 1.65 -10.38 -2.11
CA GLU A 170 1.45 -9.42 -3.18
C GLU A 170 0.20 -8.57 -2.89
N HIS A 171 0.30 -7.26 -3.08
CA HIS A 171 -0.81 -6.32 -2.95
C HIS A 171 -0.79 -5.32 -4.10
N ALA A 172 -1.77 -5.45 -5.00
CA ALA A 172 -1.95 -4.55 -6.14
C ALA A 172 -2.86 -3.38 -5.77
N VAL A 173 -2.47 -2.17 -6.16
CA VAL A 173 -3.19 -0.93 -5.91
C VAL A 173 -3.43 -0.21 -7.24
N VAL A 174 -4.70 -0.05 -7.59
CA VAL A 174 -5.12 0.69 -8.78
C VAL A 174 -5.25 2.18 -8.45
N GLU A 175 -5.96 2.51 -7.37
CA GLU A 175 -6.20 3.88 -6.93
C GLU A 175 -5.17 4.30 -5.88
N SER A 176 -3.91 4.49 -6.30
CA SER A 176 -2.82 4.82 -5.37
C SER A 176 -2.88 6.23 -4.79
N HIS A 177 -3.68 7.12 -5.39
CA HIS A 177 -3.72 8.56 -5.09
C HIS A 177 -2.35 9.26 -5.08
N ALA A 178 -1.33 8.64 -5.70
CA ALA A 178 -0.02 9.26 -5.83
C ALA A 178 -0.12 10.52 -6.70
N GLU A 179 0.55 11.58 -6.28
CA GLU A 179 0.74 12.77 -7.11
C GLU A 179 1.65 12.40 -8.28
N ILE A 180 1.09 12.37 -9.48
CA ILE A 180 1.84 12.13 -10.70
C ILE A 180 1.72 13.36 -11.58
N LYS A 181 2.85 13.77 -12.12
CA LYS A 181 2.94 14.81 -13.12
C LYS A 181 2.03 14.46 -14.30
N GLN A 182 1.08 15.34 -14.56
CA GLN A 182 0.10 15.14 -15.62
C GLN A 182 0.77 15.24 -16.99
N ASP A 183 0.64 14.19 -17.79
CA ASP A 183 1.15 14.16 -19.15
C ASP A 183 0.12 14.75 -20.12
N LEU A 184 0.45 15.91 -20.68
CA LEU A 184 -0.39 16.64 -21.64
C LEU A 184 -0.13 16.24 -23.09
N ARG A 185 0.80 15.32 -23.38
CA ARG A 185 1.17 14.90 -24.75
C ARG A 185 1.69 16.03 -25.64
N LEU A 186 2.32 17.08 -25.10
CA LEU A 186 2.73 18.21 -25.94
C LEU A 186 3.94 17.88 -26.83
N ALA A 187 4.85 17.00 -26.38
CA ALA A 187 5.98 16.52 -27.19
C ALA A 187 5.55 15.57 -28.34
N SER A 188 4.40 14.90 -28.20
CA SER A 188 3.84 14.00 -29.21
C SER A 188 2.30 14.14 -29.24
N PRO A 189 1.79 15.27 -29.77
CA PRO A 189 0.37 15.57 -29.73
C PRO A 189 -0.41 14.61 -30.62
N PHE A 190 -1.55 14.14 -30.11
CA PHE A 190 -2.48 13.35 -30.92
C PHE A 190 -3.21 14.25 -31.94
N PRO A 191 -3.71 13.70 -33.06
CA PRO A 191 -4.22 14.51 -34.17
C PRO A 191 -5.28 15.56 -33.78
N ALA A 192 -6.20 15.22 -32.88
CA ALA A 192 -7.23 16.16 -32.43
C ALA A 192 -6.68 17.31 -31.58
N LEU A 193 -5.60 17.08 -30.81
CA LEU A 193 -4.93 18.12 -30.02
C LEU A 193 -4.16 19.09 -30.93
N LEU A 194 -3.48 18.56 -31.94
CA LEU A 194 -2.81 19.37 -32.95
C LEU A 194 -3.81 20.23 -33.72
N ALA A 195 -4.90 19.62 -34.21
CA ALA A 195 -5.97 20.33 -34.91
C ALA A 195 -6.62 21.43 -34.05
N TYR A 196 -6.78 21.20 -32.74
CA TYR A 196 -7.25 22.22 -31.82
C TYR A 196 -6.31 23.43 -31.75
N ALA A 197 -4.99 23.19 -31.62
CA ALA A 197 -4.01 24.26 -31.58
C ALA A 197 -3.90 25.01 -32.93
N ASP A 198 -4.00 24.29 -34.05
CA ASP A 198 -3.95 24.85 -35.41
C ASP A 198 -5.14 25.77 -35.70
N ALA A 199 -6.32 25.45 -35.17
CA ALA A 199 -7.53 26.26 -35.36
C ALA A 199 -7.45 27.65 -34.71
N ILE A 200 -6.50 27.88 -33.79
CA ILE A 200 -6.32 29.16 -33.11
C ILE A 200 -5.27 29.97 -33.88
N ASP A 201 -5.63 31.09 -34.49
CA ASP A 201 -4.64 31.99 -35.11
C ASP A 201 -4.26 33.12 -34.14
N LEU A 202 -3.11 32.98 -33.46
CA LEU A 202 -2.66 33.96 -32.47
C LEU A 202 -2.45 35.36 -33.06
N GLY A 203 -2.11 35.46 -34.35
CA GLY A 203 -1.86 36.76 -35.00
C GLY A 203 -3.14 37.51 -35.39
N ALA A 204 -4.27 36.80 -35.46
CA ALA A 204 -5.57 37.37 -35.82
C ALA A 204 -6.43 37.75 -34.61
N LEU A 205 -6.04 37.36 -33.40
CA LEU A 205 -6.77 37.67 -32.16
C LEU A 205 -6.48 39.09 -31.69
N ASP A 206 -7.47 39.72 -31.07
CA ASP A 206 -7.25 40.95 -30.32
C ASP A 206 -6.53 40.65 -28.99
N PRO A 207 -5.93 41.67 -28.32
CA PRO A 207 -5.16 41.46 -27.09
C PRO A 207 -5.96 40.80 -25.95
N THR A 208 -7.28 41.01 -25.89
CA THR A 208 -8.14 40.44 -24.85
C THR A 208 -8.29 38.93 -25.08
N ASP A 209 -8.67 38.55 -26.29
CA ASP A 209 -8.83 37.13 -26.66
C ASP A 209 -7.48 36.38 -26.59
N LEU A 210 -6.38 37.06 -26.93
CA LEU A 210 -5.02 36.49 -26.85
C LEU A 210 -4.61 36.16 -25.40
N GLY A 211 -4.94 37.02 -24.43
CA GLY A 211 -4.70 36.77 -23.00
C GLY A 211 -5.55 35.62 -22.41
N HIS A 212 -6.52 35.11 -23.18
CA HIS A 212 -7.40 34.01 -22.79
C HIS A 212 -7.11 32.68 -23.50
N VAL A 213 -6.06 32.63 -24.33
CA VAL A 213 -5.65 31.39 -25.00
C VAL A 213 -5.02 30.42 -23.98
N PRO A 214 -5.48 29.14 -23.91
CA PRO A 214 -4.85 28.12 -23.06
C PRO A 214 -3.36 27.93 -23.35
N PHE A 215 -2.55 27.83 -22.29
CA PHE A 215 -1.09 27.64 -22.45
C PHE A 215 -0.73 26.43 -23.31
N VAL A 216 -1.57 25.38 -23.31
CA VAL A 216 -1.38 24.17 -24.12
C VAL A 216 -1.28 24.52 -25.62
N ALA A 217 -2.15 25.39 -26.12
CA ALA A 217 -2.10 25.83 -27.52
C ALA A 217 -0.86 26.68 -27.82
N ILE A 218 -0.47 27.55 -26.88
CA ILE A 218 0.73 28.40 -26.98
C ILE A 218 1.99 27.52 -27.07
N VAL A 219 2.12 26.53 -26.19
CA VAL A 219 3.27 25.61 -26.20
C VAL A 219 3.30 24.78 -27.47
N ILE A 220 2.16 24.25 -27.95
CA ILE A 220 2.12 23.51 -29.22
C ILE A 220 2.60 24.37 -30.40
N LYS A 221 2.16 25.63 -30.49
CA LYS A 221 2.60 26.54 -31.55
C LYS A 221 4.09 26.85 -31.48
N ALA A 222 4.62 27.02 -30.28
CA ALA A 222 6.06 27.19 -30.09
C ALA A 222 6.84 25.92 -30.50
N LEU A 223 6.33 24.73 -30.17
CA LEU A 223 6.91 23.45 -30.58
C LEU A 223 6.83 23.23 -32.09
N GLN A 224 5.76 23.66 -32.77
CA GLN A 224 5.65 23.61 -34.23
C GLN A 224 6.72 24.46 -34.90
N ARG A 225 6.92 25.71 -34.42
CA ARG A 225 7.97 26.59 -34.93
C ARG A 225 9.35 26.01 -34.67
N TRP A 226 9.61 25.56 -33.43
CA TRP A 226 10.88 24.93 -33.09
C TRP A 226 11.16 23.68 -33.93
N ALA A 227 10.16 22.82 -34.13
CA ALA A 227 10.29 21.62 -34.96
C ALA A 227 10.63 21.99 -36.41
N ALA A 228 9.91 22.95 -37.00
CA ALA A 228 10.16 23.42 -38.36
C ALA A 228 11.57 24.00 -38.53
N ASP A 229 12.03 24.81 -37.57
CA ASP A 229 13.39 25.39 -37.56
C ASP A 229 14.48 24.30 -37.46
N ASN A 230 14.13 23.10 -37.00
CA ASN A 230 15.01 21.94 -36.87
C ASN A 230 14.76 20.85 -37.92
N GLY A 231 13.93 21.11 -38.94
CA GLY A 231 13.63 20.15 -40.01
C GLY A 231 12.75 18.97 -39.58
N LEU A 232 11.98 19.14 -38.50
CA LEU A 232 11.02 18.17 -37.95
C LEU A 232 9.58 18.65 -38.15
N ALA A 233 8.63 17.72 -38.15
CA ALA A 233 7.20 18.00 -38.18
C ALA A 233 6.49 17.47 -36.93
N LEU A 234 6.07 18.38 -36.04
CA LEU A 234 5.33 18.02 -34.82
C LEU A 234 4.06 17.21 -35.15
N GLY A 235 3.89 16.06 -34.50
CA GLY A 235 2.77 15.13 -34.70
C GLY A 235 3.06 13.99 -35.68
N THR A 236 4.06 14.16 -36.55
CA THR A 236 4.61 13.06 -37.37
C THR A 236 5.89 12.53 -36.76
N ASP A 237 6.84 13.42 -36.47
CA ASP A 237 8.09 13.11 -35.81
C ASP A 237 7.94 13.21 -34.29
N THR A 238 8.68 12.36 -33.57
CA THR A 238 8.84 12.51 -32.12
C THR A 238 9.75 13.71 -31.87
N VAL A 239 9.21 14.74 -31.25
CA VAL A 239 9.96 15.94 -30.87
C VAL A 239 10.58 15.72 -29.50
N ASP A 240 11.82 15.24 -29.48
CA ASP A 240 12.63 15.15 -28.27
C ASP A 240 13.51 16.39 -28.14
N ILE A 241 13.19 17.25 -27.17
CA ILE A 241 13.93 18.50 -26.95
C ILE A 241 14.92 18.26 -25.81
N PRO A 242 16.24 18.23 -26.08
CA PRO A 242 17.23 18.08 -25.04
C PRO A 242 17.09 19.20 -24.00
N PHE A 243 17.29 18.89 -22.71
CA PHE A 243 17.16 19.86 -21.62
C PHE A 243 17.87 21.20 -21.90
N ARG A 244 19.07 21.14 -22.49
CA ARG A 244 19.90 22.30 -22.87
C ARG A 244 19.29 23.21 -23.95
N ARG A 245 18.26 22.75 -24.67
CA ARG A 245 17.59 23.49 -25.76
C ARG A 245 16.18 23.96 -25.37
N LEU A 246 15.70 23.67 -24.16
CA LEU A 246 14.38 24.12 -23.70
C LEU A 246 14.24 25.64 -23.69
N ASP A 247 15.35 26.36 -23.51
CA ASP A 247 15.36 27.83 -23.58
C ASP A 247 15.05 28.38 -24.97
N GLU A 248 15.29 27.62 -26.04
CA GLU A 248 14.90 27.99 -27.41
C GLU A 248 13.37 28.03 -27.54
N VAL A 249 12.68 27.02 -26.99
CA VAL A 249 11.20 26.97 -26.97
C VAL A 249 10.64 28.09 -26.09
N ARG A 250 11.24 28.33 -24.92
CA ARG A 250 10.83 29.43 -24.03
C ARG A 250 11.03 30.80 -24.71
N ALA A 251 12.09 30.97 -25.49
CA ALA A 251 12.32 32.18 -26.27
C ALA A 251 11.23 32.37 -27.33
N ILE A 252 10.88 31.32 -28.08
CA ILE A 252 9.77 31.38 -29.05
C ILE A 252 8.45 31.79 -28.38
N ILE A 253 8.12 31.23 -27.21
CA ILE A 253 6.90 31.60 -26.48
C ILE A 253 6.93 33.09 -26.08
N ARG A 254 8.07 33.60 -25.60
CA ARG A 254 8.22 35.02 -25.24
C ARG A 254 8.15 35.95 -26.45
N GLU A 255 8.64 35.54 -27.61
CA GLU A 255 8.52 36.29 -28.86
C GLU A 255 7.08 36.38 -29.35
N MET A 256 6.27 35.34 -29.11
CA MET A 256 4.85 35.32 -29.44
C MET A 256 3.99 36.17 -28.50
N ALA A 257 4.51 36.54 -27.32
CA ALA A 257 3.76 37.28 -26.32
C ALA A 257 3.67 38.78 -26.70
N PRO A 258 2.48 39.41 -26.64
CA PRO A 258 2.33 40.83 -26.90
C PRO A 258 2.98 41.70 -25.82
N SER A 259 3.05 41.20 -24.57
CA SER A 259 3.70 41.85 -23.43
C SER A 259 4.37 40.80 -22.53
N ALA A 260 5.32 41.23 -21.70
CA ALA A 260 6.03 40.33 -20.77
C ALA A 260 5.14 39.85 -19.60
N ASP A 261 4.02 40.54 -19.36
CA ASP A 261 3.15 40.33 -18.21
C ASP A 261 1.91 39.46 -18.54
N GLU A 262 1.79 38.96 -19.77
CA GLU A 262 0.69 38.05 -20.15
C GLU A 262 0.75 36.74 -19.36
N GLU A 263 -0.22 36.56 -18.45
CA GLU A 263 -0.20 35.47 -17.48
C GLU A 263 -0.20 34.08 -18.14
N ASN A 264 -0.95 33.88 -19.23
CA ASN A 264 -1.02 32.61 -19.95
C ASN A 264 0.30 32.27 -20.68
N PHE A 265 1.03 33.27 -21.19
CA PHE A 265 2.37 33.07 -21.76
C PHE A 265 3.42 32.81 -20.68
N VAL A 266 3.33 33.50 -19.54
CA VAL A 266 4.19 33.22 -18.37
C VAL A 266 3.95 31.81 -17.86
N GLU A 267 2.69 31.37 -17.81
CA GLU A 267 2.31 29.99 -17.49
C GLU A 267 2.86 29.00 -18.52
N ALA A 268 2.73 29.29 -19.83
CA ALA A 268 3.27 28.46 -20.90
C ALA A 268 4.78 28.23 -20.75
N VAL A 269 5.56 29.30 -20.48
CA VAL A 269 7.01 29.21 -20.26
C VAL A 269 7.36 28.30 -19.08
N LYS A 270 6.59 28.37 -17.97
CA LYS A 270 6.78 27.49 -16.80
C LYS A 270 6.48 26.03 -17.13
N MET A 271 5.51 25.77 -18.00
CA MET A 271 5.05 24.43 -18.35
C MET A 271 5.92 23.70 -19.39
N VAL A 272 6.86 24.40 -20.06
CA VAL A 272 7.75 23.80 -21.07
C VAL A 272 8.52 22.60 -20.51
N SER A 273 9.35 22.79 -19.48
CA SER A 273 10.16 21.69 -18.92
C SER A 273 9.33 20.53 -18.37
N ALA A 274 8.07 20.81 -18.00
CA ALA A 274 7.17 19.77 -17.56
C ALA A 274 6.57 18.96 -18.72
N ASN A 275 6.35 19.54 -19.90
CA ASN A 275 5.48 18.89 -20.89
C ASN A 275 6.12 18.64 -22.26
N THR A 276 7.39 19.01 -22.45
CA THR A 276 8.08 18.89 -23.74
C THR A 276 9.16 17.82 -23.79
N SER A 277 9.29 16.99 -22.76
CA SER A 277 10.11 15.77 -22.81
C SER A 277 9.35 14.64 -23.49
N VAL A 278 10.06 13.69 -24.10
CA VAL A 278 9.44 12.45 -24.60
C VAL A 278 8.69 11.76 -23.48
N TYR A 279 7.53 11.20 -23.81
CA TYR A 279 6.74 10.46 -22.85
C TYR A 279 7.46 9.17 -22.46
N GLU A 280 7.57 8.95 -21.15
CA GLU A 280 8.06 7.70 -20.58
C GLU A 280 7.00 7.12 -19.64
N ILE A 281 6.81 5.80 -19.71
CA ILE A 281 5.95 5.09 -18.77
C ILE A 281 6.57 5.23 -17.37
N PRO A 282 5.81 5.64 -16.34
CA PRO A 282 6.30 5.71 -14.97
C PRO A 282 6.98 4.40 -14.54
N SER A 283 8.11 4.50 -13.84
CA SER A 283 8.97 3.36 -13.52
C SER A 283 8.21 2.23 -12.82
N GLU A 284 7.31 2.56 -11.89
CA GLU A 284 6.53 1.55 -11.17
C GLU A 284 5.55 0.82 -12.07
N VAL A 285 4.92 1.52 -13.02
CA VAL A 285 4.02 0.92 -14.01
C VAL A 285 4.82 0.09 -15.02
N SER A 286 6.00 0.57 -15.43
CA SER A 286 6.92 -0.17 -16.29
C SER A 286 7.32 -1.51 -15.66
N LEU A 287 7.56 -1.56 -14.35
CA LEU A 287 7.88 -2.81 -13.65
C LEU A 287 6.70 -3.79 -13.70
N ILE A 288 5.47 -3.30 -13.54
CA ILE A 288 4.25 -4.12 -13.59
C ILE A 288 4.04 -4.71 -15.01
N ILE A 289 4.08 -3.90 -16.06
CA ILE A 289 3.83 -4.39 -17.43
C ILE A 289 4.94 -5.32 -17.95
N LYS A 290 6.16 -5.20 -17.40
CA LYS A 290 7.30 -6.07 -17.74
C LYS A 290 7.38 -7.31 -16.84
N ASP A 291 6.56 -7.39 -15.79
CA ASP A 291 6.53 -8.54 -14.90
C ASP A 291 6.12 -9.81 -15.67
N ARG A 292 6.63 -10.97 -15.24
CA ARG A 292 6.28 -12.27 -15.81
C ARG A 292 4.77 -12.54 -15.76
N ALA A 293 4.08 -12.05 -14.73
CA ALA A 293 2.63 -12.23 -14.60
C ALA A 293 1.84 -11.43 -15.65
N ALA A 294 2.44 -10.39 -16.22
CA ALA A 294 1.89 -9.64 -17.36
C ALA A 294 2.43 -10.13 -18.73
N ALA A 295 3.30 -11.15 -18.75
CA ALA A 295 3.86 -11.68 -19.98
C ALA A 295 2.88 -12.59 -20.74
N GLU A 296 3.11 -12.74 -22.04
CA GLU A 296 2.46 -13.80 -22.81
C GLU A 296 3.00 -15.15 -22.34
N THR A 297 2.10 -16.01 -21.88
CA THR A 297 2.40 -17.44 -21.80
C THR A 297 2.37 -17.97 -23.23
N ASP A 298 3.54 -18.27 -23.80
CA ASP A 298 3.63 -19.12 -24.99
C ASP A 298 3.21 -20.54 -24.61
N ALA A 299 1.92 -20.73 -24.35
CA ALA A 299 1.33 -22.04 -24.17
C ALA A 299 0.90 -22.56 -25.54
N THR A 300 1.82 -23.21 -26.25
CA THR A 300 1.39 -24.22 -27.24
C THR A 300 0.60 -25.31 -26.50
N PRO A 301 -0.56 -25.74 -27.01
CA PRO A 301 -1.44 -26.71 -26.33
C PRO A 301 -0.91 -28.15 -26.41
N SER A 302 0.35 -28.39 -26.05
CA SER A 302 0.96 -29.74 -26.02
C SER A 302 1.61 -30.14 -24.69
N ASP A 303 1.92 -29.20 -23.80
CA ASP A 303 2.83 -29.51 -22.67
C ASP A 303 2.14 -29.71 -21.32
N THR A 304 0.83 -29.47 -21.21
CA THR A 304 0.05 -29.80 -20.00
C THR A 304 -0.41 -31.27 -19.93
N ALA A 305 -0.14 -32.08 -20.95
CA ALA A 305 -0.57 -33.48 -20.99
C ALA A 305 0.54 -34.52 -20.70
N ARG A 306 1.76 -34.10 -20.30
CA ARG A 306 2.88 -35.03 -20.06
C ARG A 306 3.29 -35.25 -18.60
N CYS A 307 2.75 -34.49 -17.65
CA CYS A 307 3.09 -34.66 -16.22
C CYS A 307 2.14 -35.58 -15.42
N ALA A 308 1.20 -36.27 -16.07
CA ALA A 308 0.22 -37.12 -15.37
C ALA A 308 0.51 -38.64 -15.40
N ASN A 309 1.52 -39.11 -16.13
CA ASN A 309 1.80 -40.55 -16.24
C ASN A 309 3.30 -40.83 -16.12
N ASN A 310 3.78 -41.02 -14.89
CA ASN A 310 4.85 -41.97 -14.53
C ASN A 310 4.96 -42.03 -13.00
N ALA A 311 3.94 -42.60 -12.35
CA ALA A 311 4.00 -43.05 -10.98
C ALA A 311 4.16 -44.58 -10.97
N SER A 312 5.40 -45.06 -11.11
CA SER A 312 5.79 -46.42 -10.70
C SER A 312 7.31 -46.57 -10.75
N ASP A 313 8.01 -46.37 -9.63
CA ASP A 313 8.92 -47.36 -9.03
C ASP A 313 9.81 -46.76 -7.90
N LYS A 314 9.59 -47.29 -6.69
CA LYS A 314 10.55 -47.67 -5.63
C LYS A 314 11.60 -46.67 -5.09
N ASN A 315 11.36 -46.30 -3.81
CA ASN A 315 12.26 -46.32 -2.65
C ASN A 315 13.75 -45.90 -2.82
N LYS A 316 14.08 -44.74 -2.23
CA LYS A 316 15.12 -44.63 -1.19
C LYS A 316 15.05 -43.27 -0.49
N ALA A 317 15.03 -43.31 0.84
CA ALA A 317 15.09 -42.15 1.71
C ALA A 317 16.48 -41.49 1.63
N SER A 318 16.47 -40.17 1.48
CA SER A 318 17.49 -39.24 1.97
C SER A 318 16.82 -37.88 2.11
N ASP A 319 16.56 -37.50 3.36
CA ASP A 319 16.14 -36.16 3.76
C ASP A 319 17.31 -35.20 3.54
N ASP A 320 17.31 -34.51 2.41
CA ASP A 320 17.97 -33.23 2.15
C ASP A 320 17.79 -32.91 0.66
N ALA A 321 16.76 -32.11 0.32
CA ALA A 321 16.62 -31.50 -0.98
C ALA A 321 16.37 -30.00 -0.81
N ASP A 322 17.49 -29.31 -0.91
CA ASP A 322 17.68 -27.88 -0.98
C ASP A 322 16.88 -27.24 -2.13
N VAL A 323 16.30 -26.08 -1.80
CA VAL A 323 16.44 -24.81 -2.52
C VAL A 323 16.54 -24.88 -4.05
N GLN A 324 15.46 -24.44 -4.70
CA GLN A 324 15.54 -23.43 -5.76
C GLN A 324 14.18 -22.75 -6.00
N ASN A 325 14.21 -21.42 -5.86
CA ASN A 325 13.20 -20.39 -6.18
C ASN A 325 12.15 -20.02 -5.10
N PRO A 326 12.47 -19.10 -4.15
CA PRO A 326 11.58 -18.71 -3.06
C PRO A 326 10.53 -17.64 -3.43
N LEU A 327 10.33 -17.36 -4.73
CA LEU A 327 9.46 -16.31 -5.27
C LEU A 327 8.39 -16.85 -6.21
N SER A 328 8.03 -18.14 -6.17
CA SER A 328 6.91 -18.65 -6.97
C SER A 328 5.58 -18.11 -6.41
N ILE A 329 5.16 -16.97 -6.95
CA ILE A 329 3.79 -16.49 -6.90
C ILE A 329 2.94 -17.59 -7.55
N PRO A 330 1.84 -18.07 -6.93
CA PRO A 330 0.98 -19.05 -7.56
C PRO A 330 0.56 -18.55 -8.95
N ASP A 331 0.55 -19.43 -9.95
CA ASP A 331 0.15 -19.09 -11.31
C ASP A 331 -1.28 -18.55 -11.30
N ASN A 332 -1.41 -17.22 -11.25
CA ASN A 332 -2.67 -16.56 -10.95
C ASN A 332 -3.43 -16.28 -12.26
N VAL A 333 -3.74 -17.35 -12.99
CA VAL A 333 -4.36 -17.32 -14.34
C VAL A 333 -5.69 -16.56 -14.34
N GLY A 334 -6.32 -16.35 -13.17
CA GLY A 334 -7.58 -15.62 -12.99
C GLY A 334 -7.49 -14.29 -12.25
N ASP A 335 -6.31 -13.77 -11.93
CA ASP A 335 -6.19 -12.48 -11.23
C ASP A 335 -6.61 -11.32 -12.12
N ARG A 336 -7.65 -10.59 -11.70
CA ARG A 336 -8.19 -9.47 -12.47
C ARG A 336 -7.17 -8.37 -12.70
N PHE A 337 -6.33 -8.07 -11.71
CA PHE A 337 -5.29 -7.05 -11.84
C PHE A 337 -4.27 -7.44 -12.91
N TRP A 338 -3.77 -8.67 -12.89
CA TRP A 338 -2.79 -9.15 -13.87
C TRP A 338 -3.37 -9.31 -15.27
N LEU A 339 -4.63 -9.73 -15.40
CA LEU A 339 -5.34 -9.75 -16.68
C LEU A 339 -5.44 -8.34 -17.29
N MET A 340 -5.76 -7.32 -16.48
CA MET A 340 -5.76 -5.92 -16.92
C MET A 340 -4.35 -5.38 -17.20
N ALA A 341 -3.34 -5.75 -16.40
CA ALA A 341 -1.95 -5.37 -16.63
C ALA A 341 -1.40 -5.97 -17.94
N LYS A 342 -1.75 -7.22 -18.26
CA LYS A 342 -1.44 -7.85 -19.55
C LYS A 342 -2.12 -7.12 -20.71
N ALA A 343 -3.39 -6.73 -20.57
CA ALA A 343 -4.08 -5.92 -21.57
C ALA A 343 -3.44 -4.53 -21.74
N LEU A 344 -2.99 -3.91 -20.65
CA LEU A 344 -2.27 -2.64 -20.67
C LEU A 344 -0.93 -2.77 -21.38
N ARG A 345 -0.19 -3.86 -21.15
CA ARG A 345 1.04 -4.17 -21.90
C ARG A 345 0.76 -4.23 -23.40
N ARG A 346 -0.23 -5.03 -23.83
CA ARG A 346 -0.65 -5.11 -25.24
C ARG A 346 -1.03 -3.74 -25.82
N PHE A 347 -1.74 -2.91 -25.03
CA PHE A 347 -2.05 -1.54 -25.39
C PHE A 347 -0.77 -0.73 -25.64
N THR A 348 0.19 -0.74 -24.71
CA THR A 348 1.45 0.02 -24.84
C THR A 348 2.34 -0.47 -25.99
N GLU A 349 2.29 -1.76 -26.32
CA GLU A 349 3.04 -2.34 -27.45
C GLU A 349 2.34 -2.13 -28.80
N SER A 350 1.07 -1.71 -28.79
CA SER A 350 0.31 -1.46 -30.02
C SER A 350 0.83 -0.23 -30.79
N ALA A 351 0.72 -0.29 -32.13
CA ALA A 351 0.99 0.86 -32.99
C ALA A 351 0.07 2.08 -32.70
N TYR A 352 -1.10 1.84 -32.08
CA TYR A 352 -2.05 2.86 -31.70
C TYR A 352 -1.52 3.76 -30.57
N SER A 353 -0.97 3.17 -29.51
CA SER A 353 -0.55 3.91 -28.32
C SER A 353 0.80 4.61 -28.47
N LYS A 354 1.62 4.14 -29.42
CA LYS A 354 3.00 4.59 -29.64
C LYS A 354 3.84 4.51 -28.36
N GLY A 355 3.69 3.45 -27.57
CA GLY A 355 4.45 3.24 -26.34
C GLY A 355 3.91 3.97 -25.11
N ALA A 356 2.76 4.65 -25.23
CA ALA A 356 2.22 5.46 -24.14
C ALA A 356 1.06 4.78 -23.41
N LEU A 357 0.82 5.17 -22.15
CA LEU A 357 -0.35 4.71 -21.38
C LEU A 357 -1.65 5.38 -21.89
N PRO A 358 -2.84 4.80 -21.59
CA PRO A 358 -4.10 5.47 -21.90
C PRO A 358 -4.21 6.79 -21.13
N LEU A 359 -4.76 7.83 -21.78
CA LEU A 359 -4.97 9.13 -21.14
C LEU A 359 -6.09 9.07 -20.09
N SER A 360 -5.90 9.79 -18.97
CA SER A 360 -6.94 9.94 -17.95
C SER A 360 -8.06 10.90 -18.38
N GLY A 361 -7.80 11.76 -19.36
CA GLY A 361 -8.74 12.76 -19.89
C GLY A 361 -8.87 14.02 -19.02
N ALA A 362 -8.24 14.05 -17.85
CA ALA A 362 -8.13 15.26 -17.05
C ALA A 362 -7.09 16.20 -17.67
N ILE A 363 -7.25 17.51 -17.41
CA ILE A 363 -6.25 18.57 -17.65
C ILE A 363 -6.20 19.47 -16.42
N PRO A 364 -5.06 20.12 -16.11
CA PRO A 364 -4.98 21.02 -14.96
C PRO A 364 -5.82 22.28 -15.19
N ASP A 365 -6.04 23.05 -14.13
CA ASP A 365 -6.54 24.42 -14.27
C ASP A 365 -5.49 25.29 -14.97
N MET A 366 -5.94 26.30 -15.71
CA MET A 366 -5.05 27.19 -16.47
C MET A 366 -5.71 28.52 -16.80
N LYS A 367 -4.89 29.54 -17.09
CA LYS A 367 -5.36 30.86 -17.51
C LYS A 367 -5.93 30.79 -18.93
N ALA A 368 -7.25 30.70 -19.04
CA ALA A 368 -7.98 30.68 -20.30
C ALA A 368 -9.43 31.16 -20.14
N ASP A 369 -10.09 31.53 -21.23
CA ASP A 369 -11.54 31.71 -21.20
C ASP A 369 -12.26 30.36 -21.08
N THR A 370 -13.50 30.41 -20.56
CA THR A 370 -14.32 29.22 -20.33
C THR A 370 -14.58 28.41 -21.60
N LYS A 371 -14.76 29.05 -22.76
CA LYS A 371 -15.07 28.36 -24.02
C LYS A 371 -13.85 27.61 -24.53
N SER A 372 -12.68 28.24 -24.54
CA SER A 372 -11.42 27.60 -24.96
C SER A 372 -11.01 26.49 -24.01
N TYR A 373 -11.12 26.70 -22.69
CA TYR A 373 -10.84 25.66 -21.70
C TYR A 373 -11.74 24.43 -21.86
N ILE A 374 -13.06 24.63 -21.98
CA ILE A 374 -14.01 23.52 -22.18
C ILE A 374 -13.77 22.82 -23.53
N ALA A 375 -13.42 23.55 -24.59
CA ALA A 375 -13.08 22.96 -25.87
C ALA A 375 -11.85 22.05 -25.76
N LEU A 376 -10.78 22.52 -25.11
CA LEU A 376 -9.59 21.73 -24.84
C LEU A 376 -9.90 20.50 -23.95
N GLN A 377 -10.67 20.68 -22.88
CA GLN A 377 -11.08 19.59 -22.00
C GLN A 377 -11.83 18.49 -22.76
N ARG A 378 -12.71 18.86 -23.71
CA ARG A 378 -13.42 17.91 -24.57
C ARG A 378 -12.46 17.12 -25.47
N VAL A 379 -11.41 17.75 -26.01
CA VAL A 379 -10.40 17.09 -26.84
C VAL A 379 -9.69 15.98 -26.05
N TYR A 380 -9.24 16.26 -24.82
CA TYR A 380 -8.62 15.25 -23.96
C TYR A 380 -9.60 14.17 -23.52
N LYS A 381 -10.83 14.55 -23.16
CA LYS A 381 -11.87 13.58 -22.78
C LYS A 381 -12.19 12.61 -23.90
N GLN A 382 -12.36 13.10 -25.13
CA GLN A 382 -12.61 12.25 -26.30
C GLN A 382 -11.45 11.30 -26.57
N LYS A 383 -10.21 11.77 -26.45
CA LYS A 383 -9.03 10.90 -26.59
C LYS A 383 -8.96 9.84 -25.49
N ALA A 384 -9.24 10.19 -24.24
CA ALA A 384 -9.31 9.23 -23.14
C ALA A 384 -10.40 8.18 -23.35
N ASP A 385 -11.57 8.57 -23.88
CA ASP A 385 -12.64 7.63 -24.23
C ASP A 385 -12.22 6.68 -25.37
N GLN A 386 -11.46 7.17 -26.36
CA GLN A 386 -10.88 6.33 -27.42
C GLN A 386 -9.83 5.35 -26.87
N ASP A 387 -8.91 5.82 -26.02
CA ASP A 387 -7.88 4.98 -25.38
C ASP A 387 -8.49 3.88 -24.53
N LYS A 388 -9.52 4.21 -23.75
CA LYS A 388 -10.29 3.26 -22.96
C LYS A 388 -10.99 2.22 -23.84
N ALA A 389 -11.63 2.64 -24.92
CA ALA A 389 -12.27 1.71 -25.86
C ALA A 389 -11.26 0.74 -26.48
N GLU A 390 -10.03 1.19 -26.75
CA GLU A 390 -8.95 0.33 -27.26
C GLU A 390 -8.43 -0.62 -26.17
N LEU A 391 -8.23 -0.15 -24.94
CA LEU A 391 -7.85 -1.00 -23.81
C LEU A 391 -8.89 -2.10 -23.54
N ILE A 392 -10.19 -1.79 -23.60
CA ILE A 392 -11.27 -2.77 -23.43
C ILE A 392 -11.16 -3.90 -24.46
N LYS A 393 -10.81 -3.60 -25.71
CA LYS A 393 -10.59 -4.64 -26.73
C LYS A 393 -9.46 -5.58 -26.30
N HIS A 394 -8.35 -5.05 -25.80
CA HIS A 394 -7.25 -5.87 -25.30
C HIS A 394 -7.65 -6.68 -24.06
N VAL A 395 -8.43 -6.13 -23.13
CA VAL A 395 -8.96 -6.87 -21.98
C VAL A 395 -9.82 -8.05 -22.46
N HIS A 396 -10.74 -7.83 -23.40
CA HIS A 396 -11.57 -8.91 -23.94
C HIS A 396 -10.75 -10.00 -24.65
N GLN A 397 -9.71 -9.62 -25.41
CA GLN A 397 -8.79 -10.58 -26.04
C GLN A 397 -8.00 -11.38 -25.01
N VAL A 398 -7.57 -10.75 -23.91
CA VAL A 398 -6.87 -11.43 -22.83
C VAL A 398 -7.80 -12.42 -22.11
N LEU A 399 -9.03 -12.00 -21.80
CA LEU A 399 -10.04 -12.87 -21.19
C LEU A 399 -10.39 -14.07 -22.09
N GLU A 400 -10.58 -13.84 -23.39
CA GLU A 400 -10.84 -14.90 -24.37
C GLU A 400 -9.67 -15.89 -24.42
N SER A 401 -8.42 -15.41 -24.46
CA SER A 401 -7.23 -16.27 -24.44
C SER A 401 -7.07 -17.07 -23.14
N ALA A 402 -7.61 -16.56 -22.03
CA ALA A 402 -7.63 -17.24 -20.73
C ALA A 402 -8.86 -18.16 -20.54
N GLY A 403 -9.78 -18.23 -21.51
CA GLY A 403 -11.02 -18.99 -21.40
C GLY A 403 -12.04 -18.40 -20.41
N LEU A 404 -11.93 -17.11 -20.10
CA LEU A 404 -12.81 -16.40 -19.17
C LEU A 404 -13.89 -15.60 -19.92
N PRO A 405 -15.11 -15.47 -19.37
CA PRO A 405 -16.16 -14.68 -20.00
C PRO A 405 -15.82 -13.19 -19.96
N GLN A 406 -16.29 -12.41 -20.94
CA GLN A 406 -16.09 -10.95 -20.96
C GLN A 406 -16.67 -10.24 -19.72
N THR A 407 -17.67 -10.84 -19.07
CA THR A 407 -18.28 -10.33 -17.82
C THR A 407 -17.43 -10.60 -16.58
N TYR A 408 -16.28 -11.27 -16.69
CA TYR A 408 -15.43 -11.62 -15.55
C TYR A 408 -14.85 -10.38 -14.86
N ILE A 409 -14.54 -9.34 -15.63
CA ILE A 409 -14.13 -8.02 -15.14
C ILE A 409 -15.23 -7.03 -15.51
N SER A 410 -15.73 -6.30 -14.51
CA SER A 410 -16.84 -5.38 -14.74
C SER A 410 -16.39 -4.11 -15.47
N GLN A 411 -17.29 -3.48 -16.25
CA GLN A 411 -16.98 -2.22 -16.93
C GLN A 411 -16.48 -1.11 -15.97
N PRO A 412 -17.10 -0.90 -14.79
CA PRO A 412 -16.60 0.09 -13.83
C PRO A 412 -15.17 -0.20 -13.33
N GLU A 413 -14.79 -1.48 -13.22
CA GLU A 413 -13.45 -1.90 -12.81
C GLU A 413 -12.42 -1.57 -13.90
N ILE A 414 -12.74 -1.84 -15.17
CA ILE A 414 -11.89 -1.46 -16.32
C ILE A 414 -11.78 0.07 -16.43
N ASP A 415 -12.88 0.80 -16.23
CA ASP A 415 -12.91 2.26 -16.27
C ASP A 415 -12.01 2.87 -15.20
N SER A 416 -12.07 2.35 -13.96
CA SER A 416 -11.16 2.77 -12.88
C SER A 416 -9.72 2.42 -13.24
N PHE A 417 -9.44 1.20 -13.69
CA PHE A 417 -8.09 0.78 -14.07
C PHE A 417 -7.50 1.69 -15.17
N CYS A 418 -8.25 1.97 -16.23
CA CYS A 418 -7.84 2.84 -17.33
C CYS A 418 -7.54 4.26 -16.85
N LYS A 419 -8.42 4.84 -16.02
CA LYS A 419 -8.24 6.18 -15.44
C LYS A 419 -6.95 6.25 -14.61
N ASN A 420 -6.58 5.15 -13.97
CA ASN A 420 -5.48 5.05 -13.02
C ASN A 420 -4.21 4.38 -13.58
N ALA A 421 -4.17 4.04 -14.88
CA ALA A 421 -3.09 3.25 -15.47
C ALA A 421 -1.68 3.86 -15.25
N HIS A 422 -1.59 5.18 -15.12
CA HIS A 422 -0.34 5.92 -14.86
C HIS A 422 0.16 5.82 -13.42
N ARG A 423 -0.70 5.39 -12.47
CA ARG A 423 -0.42 5.39 -11.03
C ARG A 423 -0.59 4.03 -10.37
N LEU A 424 -0.57 2.96 -11.15
CA LEU A 424 -0.60 1.61 -10.62
C LEU A 424 0.61 1.39 -9.70
N ARG A 425 0.38 0.63 -8.62
CA ARG A 425 1.40 0.22 -7.67
C ARG A 425 1.23 -1.26 -7.37
N LEU A 426 2.35 -1.93 -7.15
CA LEU A 426 2.40 -3.33 -6.76
C LEU A 426 3.40 -3.44 -5.61
N LEU A 427 2.93 -3.94 -4.48
CA LEU A 427 3.78 -4.22 -3.32
C LEU A 427 3.97 -5.73 -3.21
N ARG A 428 5.22 -6.17 -3.03
CA ARG A 428 5.57 -7.53 -2.64
C ARG A 428 6.33 -7.42 -1.32
N LEU A 429 5.62 -7.64 -0.22
CA LEU A 429 6.21 -7.53 1.11
C LEU A 429 6.96 -8.82 1.46
N THR A 430 7.57 -8.89 2.65
CA THR A 430 8.30 -10.09 3.09
C THR A 430 7.52 -10.87 4.16
N PRO A 431 7.74 -12.19 4.26
CA PRO A 431 7.06 -13.05 5.21
C PRO A 431 7.58 -12.88 6.63
N VAL A 432 6.73 -12.40 7.55
CA VAL A 432 7.10 -12.20 8.97
C VAL A 432 7.55 -13.50 9.66
N HIS A 433 6.97 -14.65 9.27
CA HIS A 433 7.36 -15.94 9.85
C HIS A 433 8.81 -16.34 9.49
N LYS A 434 9.28 -16.03 8.28
CA LYS A 434 10.70 -16.25 7.93
C LYS A 434 11.59 -15.22 8.61
N GLU A 435 11.13 -13.97 8.68
CA GLU A 435 11.85 -12.90 9.37
C GLU A 435 12.16 -13.25 10.83
N LEU A 436 11.16 -13.78 11.55
CA LEU A 436 11.30 -14.21 12.94
C LEU A 436 12.29 -15.37 13.10
N LYS A 437 12.37 -16.29 12.13
CA LYS A 437 13.25 -17.48 12.19
C LYS A 437 14.67 -17.22 11.69
N SER A 438 14.82 -16.46 10.62
CA SER A 438 16.05 -16.35 9.84
C SER A 438 16.67 -14.95 9.87
N GLY A 439 15.98 -13.94 10.43
CA GLY A 439 16.41 -12.54 10.38
C GLY A 439 15.83 -11.78 9.19
N PRO A 440 16.23 -10.52 8.99
CA PRO A 440 15.70 -9.69 7.93
C PRO A 440 16.01 -10.25 6.54
N ALA A 441 15.12 -10.01 5.57
CA ALA A 441 15.26 -10.35 4.17
C ALA A 441 16.47 -9.67 3.50
N SER A 442 16.83 -8.46 3.95
CA SER A 442 17.99 -7.71 3.47
C SER A 442 18.74 -7.08 4.64
N THR A 443 19.90 -7.65 4.98
CA THR A 443 20.78 -7.08 6.01
C THR A 443 21.45 -5.79 5.53
N GLU A 444 21.67 -5.64 4.23
CA GLU A 444 22.24 -4.44 3.63
C GLU A 444 21.29 -3.24 3.77
N ASP A 445 20.03 -3.40 3.38
CA ASP A 445 19.04 -2.31 3.50
C ASP A 445 18.80 -1.93 4.96
N LEU A 446 18.72 -2.93 5.84
CA LEU A 446 18.52 -2.70 7.27
C LEU A 446 19.72 -2.01 7.93
N ARG A 447 20.96 -2.34 7.54
CA ARG A 447 22.19 -1.78 8.13
C ARG A 447 22.26 -0.25 8.01
N TYR A 448 21.74 0.31 6.92
CA TYR A 448 21.72 1.75 6.67
C TYR A 448 20.41 2.42 7.08
N SER A 449 19.46 1.67 7.62
CA SER A 449 18.17 2.16 8.08
C SER A 449 18.30 2.86 9.43
N GLU A 450 17.66 4.02 9.56
CA GLU A 450 17.51 4.69 10.86
C GLU A 450 16.70 3.85 11.88
N ALA A 451 15.92 2.86 11.39
CA ALA A 451 15.13 1.95 12.20
C ALA A 451 15.94 0.76 12.78
N LEU A 452 17.21 0.58 12.39
CA LEU A 452 17.99 -0.64 12.68
C LEU A 452 17.93 -1.04 14.15
N PHE A 453 18.31 -0.14 15.05
CA PHE A 453 18.44 -0.46 16.47
C PHE A 453 17.08 -0.66 17.15
N HIS A 454 16.05 0.11 16.75
CA HIS A 454 14.69 -0.11 17.24
C HIS A 454 14.14 -1.46 16.78
N TYR A 455 14.37 -1.85 15.52
CA TYR A 455 13.99 -3.17 15.06
C TYR A 455 14.71 -4.28 15.85
N VAL A 456 16.03 -4.16 16.01
CA VAL A 456 16.83 -5.12 16.78
C VAL A 456 16.33 -5.22 18.22
N ILE A 457 16.01 -4.11 18.89
CA ILE A 457 15.58 -4.16 20.29
C ILE A 457 14.21 -4.83 20.47
N PHE A 458 13.26 -4.62 19.54
CA PHE A 458 11.99 -5.36 19.55
C PHE A 458 12.22 -6.87 19.35
N ARG A 459 13.13 -7.25 18.45
CA ARG A 459 13.52 -8.66 18.27
C ARG A 459 14.19 -9.24 19.52
N SER A 460 15.05 -8.46 20.18
CA SER A 460 15.65 -8.86 21.46
C SER A 460 14.61 -9.10 22.54
N ALA A 461 13.57 -8.26 22.61
CA ALA A 461 12.49 -8.41 23.58
C ALA A 461 11.68 -9.69 23.35
N GLY A 462 11.40 -10.05 22.09
CA GLY A 462 10.74 -11.32 21.74
C GLY A 462 11.57 -12.55 22.14
N VAL A 463 12.89 -12.51 21.90
CA VAL A 463 13.82 -13.57 22.34
C VAL A 463 13.90 -13.64 23.87
N PHE A 464 13.99 -12.49 24.55
CA PHE A 464 13.98 -12.42 26.01
C PHE A 464 12.71 -13.03 26.60
N PHE A 465 11.54 -12.66 26.06
CA PHE A 465 10.26 -13.21 26.48
C PHE A 465 10.19 -14.73 26.27
N SER A 466 10.70 -15.23 25.15
CA SER A 466 10.74 -16.68 24.88
C SER A 466 11.61 -17.46 25.87
N LYS A 467 12.65 -16.83 26.42
CA LYS A 467 13.56 -17.43 27.40
C LYS A 467 13.02 -17.37 28.82
N HIS A 468 12.41 -16.25 29.20
CA HIS A 468 12.05 -15.96 30.60
C HIS A 468 10.55 -16.01 30.88
N LEU A 469 9.70 -16.09 29.85
CA LEU A 469 8.24 -16.01 29.92
C LEU A 469 7.72 -14.75 30.65
N ARG A 470 8.51 -13.68 30.59
CA ARG A 470 8.21 -12.34 31.10
C ARG A 470 8.93 -11.31 30.23
N TYR A 471 8.43 -10.08 30.24
CA TYR A 471 9.11 -8.96 29.59
C TYR A 471 10.27 -8.42 30.46
N PRO A 472 11.30 -7.81 29.84
CA PRO A 472 12.42 -7.22 30.57
C PRO A 472 11.93 -6.10 31.49
N GLY A 473 12.44 -6.04 32.72
CA GLY A 473 12.04 -5.09 33.76
C GLY A 473 10.76 -5.44 34.52
N VAL A 474 10.05 -6.50 34.12
CA VAL A 474 8.86 -6.99 34.84
C VAL A 474 9.27 -8.12 35.78
N ALA A 475 8.92 -7.99 37.06
CA ALA A 475 9.20 -9.02 38.06
C ALA A 475 8.26 -10.24 37.92
N GLU A 476 8.75 -11.43 38.27
CA GLU A 476 7.94 -12.65 38.32
C GLU A 476 6.86 -12.54 39.42
N LYS A 477 5.59 -12.75 39.06
CA LYS A 477 4.44 -12.66 39.98
C LYS A 477 4.53 -13.57 41.22
N ASN A 478 5.37 -14.61 41.20
CA ASN A 478 5.48 -15.63 42.26
C ASN A 478 6.71 -15.50 43.17
N ARG A 479 7.50 -14.42 43.09
CA ARG A 479 8.62 -14.23 44.03
C ARG A 479 8.16 -13.55 45.32
N GLU A 480 8.24 -14.27 46.43
CA GLU A 480 7.93 -13.78 47.78
C GLU A 480 8.94 -12.74 48.31
N SER A 481 10.06 -12.51 47.61
CA SER A 481 11.10 -11.56 47.99
C SER A 481 10.90 -10.19 47.37
N VAL A 482 11.19 -9.14 48.15
CA VAL A 482 11.31 -7.75 47.66
C VAL A 482 12.39 -7.71 46.59
N VAL A 483 12.00 -7.63 45.31
CA VAL A 483 12.92 -7.48 44.20
C VAL A 483 13.33 -6.00 44.15
N ASP A 484 14.63 -5.75 44.18
CA ASP A 484 15.19 -4.43 43.90
C ASP A 484 14.96 -4.13 42.41
N LEU A 485 13.92 -3.34 42.12
CA LEU A 485 13.42 -3.10 40.77
C LEU A 485 14.48 -2.42 39.89
N ASP A 486 15.26 -1.50 40.47
CA ASP A 486 16.32 -0.80 39.74
C ASP A 486 17.41 -1.78 39.29
N LYS A 487 17.82 -2.70 40.17
CA LYS A 487 18.78 -3.77 39.81
C LYS A 487 18.22 -4.76 38.79
N LEU A 488 16.92 -5.08 38.87
CA LEU A 488 16.27 -5.93 37.88
C LEU A 488 16.30 -5.28 36.50
N VAL A 489 15.89 -4.01 36.42
CA VAL A 489 15.87 -3.24 35.17
C VAL A 489 17.28 -3.13 34.57
N GLU A 490 18.29 -2.81 35.38
CA GLU A 490 19.69 -2.73 34.93
C GLU A 490 20.20 -4.08 34.39
N SER A 491 19.92 -5.17 35.11
CA SER A 491 20.32 -6.52 34.69
C SER A 491 19.62 -6.96 33.41
N ASP A 492 18.31 -6.75 33.31
CA ASP A 492 17.51 -7.14 32.14
C ASP A 492 17.88 -6.28 30.92
N ALA A 493 18.18 -4.98 31.10
CA ALA A 493 18.66 -4.10 30.04
C ALA A 493 20.00 -4.58 29.46
N ALA A 494 20.93 -4.99 30.32
CA ALA A 494 22.21 -5.55 29.90
C ALA A 494 22.04 -6.86 29.11
N GLU A 495 21.15 -7.75 29.57
CA GLU A 495 20.82 -8.98 28.83
C GLU A 495 20.16 -8.69 27.48
N LEU A 496 19.22 -7.73 27.44
CA LEU A 496 18.51 -7.32 26.23
C LEU A 496 19.48 -6.77 25.17
N ALA A 497 20.43 -5.92 25.57
CA ALA A 497 21.51 -5.44 24.70
C ALA A 497 22.40 -6.59 24.23
N GLY A 498 22.74 -7.54 25.12
CA GLY A 498 23.51 -8.73 24.79
C GLY A 498 22.85 -9.61 23.73
N ILE A 499 21.54 -9.85 23.86
CA ILE A 499 20.74 -10.57 22.86
C ILE A 499 20.80 -9.83 21.51
N GLY A 500 20.58 -8.51 21.52
CA GLY A 500 20.58 -7.71 20.29
C GLY A 500 21.92 -7.68 19.57
N ASN A 501 23.02 -7.60 20.32
CA ASN A 501 24.38 -7.72 19.78
C ASN A 501 24.63 -9.11 19.19
N GLY A 502 24.09 -10.17 19.80
CA GLY A 502 24.11 -11.53 19.27
C GLY A 502 23.36 -11.64 17.93
N LEU A 503 22.20 -11.00 17.81
CA LEU A 503 21.43 -10.93 16.56
C LEU A 503 22.21 -10.18 15.47
N LEU A 504 22.73 -8.99 15.76
CA LEU A 504 23.56 -8.21 14.83
C LEU A 504 24.77 -9.03 14.33
N HIS A 505 25.47 -9.73 15.24
CA HIS A 505 26.57 -10.61 14.88
C HIS A 505 26.13 -11.74 13.93
N SER A 506 25.01 -12.40 14.24
CA SER A 506 24.46 -13.47 13.39
C SER A 506 24.04 -13.00 11.99
N TRP A 507 23.72 -11.70 11.87
CA TRP A 507 23.35 -11.05 10.61
C TRP A 507 24.52 -10.38 9.89
N GLY A 508 25.76 -10.63 10.34
CA GLY A 508 26.97 -10.10 9.71
C GLY A 508 27.26 -8.62 10.02
N MET A 509 26.63 -8.05 11.05
CA MET A 509 26.81 -6.67 11.50
C MET A 509 27.58 -6.59 12.83
N SER A 510 28.66 -7.36 12.96
CA SER A 510 29.42 -7.51 14.20
C SER A 510 30.15 -6.25 14.67
N ASP A 511 30.28 -5.26 13.80
CA ASP A 511 30.88 -3.96 14.08
C ASP A 511 29.89 -2.96 14.71
N LEU A 512 28.60 -3.30 14.75
CA LEU A 512 27.54 -2.51 15.35
C LEU A 512 27.17 -3.07 16.73
N ALA A 513 26.69 -2.19 17.61
CA ALA A 513 26.18 -2.56 18.93
C ALA A 513 24.90 -1.80 19.23
N VAL A 514 23.96 -2.48 19.89
CA VAL A 514 22.71 -1.89 20.37
C VAL A 514 23.02 -0.79 21.39
N PRO A 515 22.45 0.43 21.23
CA PRO A 515 22.62 1.49 22.21
C PRO A 515 22.10 1.08 23.59
N GLU A 516 22.94 1.21 24.63
CA GLU A 516 22.57 0.87 26.01
C GLU A 516 21.34 1.66 26.48
N SER A 517 21.21 2.92 26.07
CA SER A 517 20.06 3.76 26.40
C SER A 517 18.75 3.20 25.85
N LEU A 518 18.76 2.59 24.67
CA LEU A 518 17.57 2.00 24.05
C LEU A 518 17.15 0.73 24.79
N ALA A 519 18.11 -0.12 25.17
CA ALA A 519 17.85 -1.31 25.95
C ALA A 519 17.35 -0.97 27.37
N ALA A 520 17.96 0.04 28.01
CA ALA A 520 17.55 0.56 29.30
C ALA A 520 16.13 1.12 29.25
N GLU A 521 15.76 1.87 28.21
CA GLU A 521 14.40 2.40 28.07
C GLU A 521 13.35 1.30 27.90
N LEU A 522 13.64 0.27 27.08
CA LEU A 522 12.72 -0.85 26.89
C LEU A 522 12.52 -1.63 28.19
N ALA A 523 13.60 -1.94 28.92
CA ALA A 523 13.53 -2.60 30.22
C ALA A 523 12.83 -1.73 31.26
N ARG A 524 13.12 -0.42 31.32
CA ARG A 524 12.46 0.53 32.22
C ARG A 524 10.94 0.57 31.97
N SER A 525 10.53 0.45 30.71
CA SER A 525 9.11 0.45 30.35
C SER A 525 8.39 -0.86 30.68
N GLY A 526 9.09 -1.95 30.96
CA GLY A 526 8.47 -3.26 31.15
C GLY A 526 7.79 -3.84 29.90
N CYS A 527 8.07 -3.28 28.71
CA CYS A 527 7.26 -3.45 27.51
C CYS A 527 5.75 -3.19 27.72
N ASP A 528 5.42 -2.28 28.64
CA ASP A 528 4.04 -1.95 28.98
C ASP A 528 3.35 -1.13 27.87
N GLU A 529 2.03 -1.10 27.87
CA GLU A 529 1.21 -0.47 26.85
C GLU A 529 0.66 0.87 27.34
N LEU A 530 1.31 1.97 26.95
CA LEU A 530 0.81 3.31 27.24
C LEU A 530 -0.34 3.67 26.30
N HIS A 531 -1.49 4.09 26.85
CA HIS A 531 -2.69 4.38 26.07
C HIS A 531 -2.46 5.39 24.94
N ASN A 532 -1.65 6.43 25.17
CA ASN A 532 -1.34 7.44 24.16
C ASN A 532 -0.58 6.85 22.94
N ILE A 533 0.36 5.94 23.17
CA ILE A 533 1.09 5.25 22.10
C ILE A 533 0.19 4.23 21.43
N ALA A 534 -0.61 3.49 22.19
CA ALA A 534 -1.62 2.58 21.66
C ALA A 534 -2.64 3.32 20.78
N SER A 535 -3.07 4.51 21.16
CA SER A 535 -4.01 5.34 20.40
C SER A 535 -3.41 5.85 19.10
N LEU A 536 -2.20 6.41 19.15
CA LEU A 536 -1.48 6.86 17.96
C LEU A 536 -1.23 5.70 16.98
N SER A 537 -0.73 4.58 17.50
CA SER A 537 -0.42 3.38 16.71
C SER A 537 -1.68 2.72 16.17
N GLY A 538 -2.75 2.67 16.96
CA GLY A 538 -4.05 2.13 16.55
C GLY A 538 -4.67 2.90 15.39
N GLY A 539 -4.53 4.24 15.38
CA GLY A 539 -4.90 5.06 14.23
C GLY A 539 -4.09 4.72 12.97
N MET A 540 -2.78 4.53 13.11
CA MET A 540 -1.91 4.14 12.00
C MET A 540 -2.25 2.74 11.46
N ILE A 541 -2.41 1.74 12.34
CA ILE A 541 -2.78 0.37 11.95
C ILE A 541 -4.13 0.36 11.24
N ALA A 542 -5.13 1.08 11.77
CA ALA A 542 -6.44 1.16 11.15
C ALA A 542 -6.38 1.80 9.76
N GLN A 543 -5.55 2.83 9.56
CA GLN A 543 -5.38 3.41 8.23
C GLN A 543 -4.69 2.43 7.27
N GLU A 544 -3.63 1.73 7.70
CA GLU A 544 -2.98 0.69 6.87
C GLU A 544 -3.95 -0.45 6.53
N ALA A 545 -4.78 -0.86 7.48
CA ALA A 545 -5.85 -1.82 7.29
C ALA A 545 -6.86 -1.37 6.23
N ILE A 546 -7.32 -0.12 6.29
CA ILE A 546 -8.23 0.45 5.28
C ILE A 546 -7.59 0.40 3.89
N LYS A 547 -6.32 0.80 3.75
CA LYS A 547 -5.62 0.75 2.45
C LYS A 547 -5.59 -0.66 1.86
N LEU A 548 -5.27 -1.65 2.68
CA LEU A 548 -5.21 -3.06 2.28
C LEU A 548 -6.60 -3.60 1.89
N ILE A 549 -7.65 -3.21 2.63
CA ILE A 549 -9.02 -3.63 2.37
C ILE A 549 -9.59 -2.99 1.11
N THR A 550 -9.36 -1.69 0.91
CA THR A 550 -9.97 -0.93 -0.19
C THR A 550 -9.15 -1.02 -1.48
N HIS A 551 -7.90 -1.50 -1.42
CA HIS A 551 -6.93 -1.43 -2.52
C HIS A 551 -6.73 0.00 -3.03
N GLN A 552 -6.80 0.97 -2.10
CA GLN A 552 -6.59 2.40 -2.36
C GLN A 552 -5.49 2.94 -1.48
N TYR A 553 -4.75 3.92 -1.99
CA TYR A 553 -3.50 4.43 -1.41
C TYR A 553 -2.42 3.34 -1.28
N VAL A 554 -1.18 3.76 -1.01
CA VAL A 554 -0.04 2.84 -0.89
C VAL A 554 0.20 2.52 0.59
N PRO A 555 0.12 1.24 1.01
CA PRO A 555 0.50 0.83 2.36
C PRO A 555 1.99 1.04 2.63
N ALA A 556 2.36 1.14 3.90
CA ALA A 556 3.76 1.19 4.32
C ALA A 556 4.49 -0.10 3.90
N ASN A 557 5.71 0.06 3.40
CA ASN A 557 6.54 -1.07 2.99
C ASN A 557 7.15 -1.75 4.22
N ASN A 558 6.62 -2.93 4.55
CA ASN A 558 7.06 -3.82 5.62
C ASN A 558 6.89 -3.31 7.05
N LEU A 559 7.85 -2.53 7.57
CA LEU A 559 7.96 -2.20 9.00
C LEU A 559 7.88 -0.69 9.20
N CYS A 560 7.05 -0.30 10.15
CA CYS A 560 6.98 1.04 10.69
C CYS A 560 7.24 0.99 12.21
N ILE A 561 8.12 1.86 12.68
CA ILE A 561 8.43 2.01 14.11
C ILE A 561 8.10 3.43 14.53
N ILE A 562 7.34 3.56 15.61
CA ILE A 562 7.07 4.83 16.27
C ILE A 562 7.96 4.91 17.50
N ASP A 563 8.70 6.01 17.63
CA ASP A 563 9.45 6.35 18.83
C ASP A 563 8.91 7.66 19.42
N GLY A 564 8.07 7.52 20.43
CA GLY A 564 7.46 8.63 21.14
C GLY A 564 8.44 9.43 22.00
N THR A 565 9.64 8.89 22.30
CA THR A 565 10.66 9.64 23.05
C THR A 565 11.33 10.70 22.18
N SER A 566 11.51 10.40 20.90
CA SER A 566 12.12 11.30 19.91
C SER A 566 11.09 11.98 18.99
N ALA A 567 9.80 11.62 19.12
CA ALA A 567 8.70 12.04 18.24
C ALA A 567 8.98 11.74 16.76
N LYS A 568 9.56 10.56 16.48
CA LYS A 568 9.93 10.12 15.14
C LYS A 568 9.19 8.85 14.74
N ILE A 569 8.99 8.72 13.44
CA ILE A 569 8.49 7.49 12.81
C ILE A 569 9.54 7.05 11.80
N TYR A 570 9.92 5.78 11.89
CA TYR A 570 10.88 5.14 11.00
C TYR A 570 10.16 4.11 10.15
N THR A 571 10.57 3.99 8.87
CA THR A 571 10.05 2.96 7.96
C THR A 571 11.20 2.23 7.32
N THR A 572 11.13 0.90 7.23
CA THR A 572 12.19 0.11 6.61
C THR A 572 11.67 -1.20 6.05
N SER A 573 12.32 -1.68 4.99
CA SER A 573 12.13 -3.02 4.46
C SER A 573 12.97 -4.01 5.26
N VAL A 574 12.30 -4.80 6.10
CA VAL A 574 12.90 -5.92 6.84
C VAL A 574 12.69 -7.26 6.17
#